data_AF-A0A2V3J0T7-F1
#
_entry.id   AF-A0A2V3J0T7-F1
#
_cell.length_a   1.000
_cell.length_b   1.000
_cell.length_c   1.000
_cell.angle_alpha   90.00
_cell.angle_beta   90.00
_cell.angle_gamma   90.00
#
_symmetry.space_group_name_H-M   'P 1'
#
loop_
_entity.id
_entity.type
_entity.pdbx_description
1 polymer ?
#
loop_
_entity_poly.entity_id
_entity_poly.type
_entity_poly.pdbx_seq_one_letter_code
_entity_poly.pdbx_strand_id
1 'polypeptide(L)'
;MRQLEDLSPFLRSRAHLLGEPEAIRMLHVRSEQSQNLRRLLLRGATVLIVGGGPESKLRFFRHLASLHVALYLMDCPHGVWPAIVKSPDSPFRAFFPADLSDLPALARNARAAINAASGAPPRFDAVFTFFELYVQHAARVHRALSPGRDYTPFADCARSKAATREALVANCIPTPRYHKITGLSDVPIACAHVGFPAVLKPVSGVFSVGVVNVRTEAEVRSAVQQALGLGGSSLENNQKTANLVRLVNKSEQHEMILEQFLDGPEFDVDILFNNGEAVYERVVDNWAFEPPWCQDCGLQGPSRFSRRRQQELVDMAVRCAKAVGAVDGVVHAELRYTNEGPRLIEVNARMGGAAIFDLHQRVWGVDLVENHCMIMCGIPIRPMARETPLCHLSCIILYAPYSGQVTSERWLDFLLDDNRVIKVVHEKEKGAIVNGPEDSAPDWVGQVHIVGKTCQEVDELVKDIVTWQAPVPIRAKEAGRERRYFFPGDQFPFLHSHRL
;
A
#
# COMPACT_ATOMS: atom_id res chain seq x y z
N MET A 1 -23.91 -32.65 8.27
CA MET A 1 -24.68 -31.46 8.70
C MET A 1 -23.87 -30.50 9.55
N ARG A 2 -23.21 -30.90 10.67
CA ARG A 2 -22.41 -29.97 11.50
C ARG A 2 -21.34 -29.16 10.74
N GLN A 3 -20.67 -29.76 9.74
CA GLN A 3 -19.66 -29.05 8.92
C GLN A 3 -20.23 -27.93 8.01
N LEU A 4 -21.55 -27.87 7.79
CA LEU A 4 -22.19 -26.80 7.00
C LEU A 4 -22.57 -25.59 7.87
N GLU A 5 -22.74 -25.78 9.18
CA GLU A 5 -23.11 -24.72 10.12
C GLU A 5 -21.95 -23.76 10.38
N ASP A 6 -20.71 -24.25 10.30
CA ASP A 6 -19.48 -23.47 10.44
C ASP A 6 -19.11 -22.67 9.17
N LEU A 7 -19.81 -22.91 8.05
CA LEU A 7 -19.56 -22.18 6.80
C LEU A 7 -20.02 -20.73 6.88
N SER A 8 -19.31 -19.84 6.19
CA SER A 8 -19.76 -18.47 6.02
C SER A 8 -21.15 -18.42 5.36
N PRO A 9 -21.96 -17.37 5.60
CA PRO A 9 -23.24 -17.21 4.91
C PRO A 9 -23.14 -17.31 3.38
N PHE A 10 -22.03 -16.84 2.81
CA PHE A 10 -21.71 -16.92 1.39
C PHE A 10 -21.47 -18.35 0.90
N LEU A 11 -20.74 -19.16 1.67
CA LEU A 11 -20.50 -20.55 1.30
C LEU A 11 -21.75 -21.40 1.46
N ARG A 12 -22.58 -21.12 2.48
CA ARG A 12 -23.88 -21.79 2.64
C ARG A 12 -24.79 -21.60 1.43
N SER A 13 -24.84 -20.39 0.84
CA SER A 13 -25.64 -20.17 -0.39
C SER A 13 -25.09 -20.92 -1.61
N ARG A 14 -23.83 -21.39 -1.54
CA ARG A 14 -23.14 -22.15 -2.59
C ARG A 14 -22.89 -23.61 -2.23
N ALA A 15 -23.53 -24.13 -1.19
CA ALA A 15 -23.35 -25.52 -0.76
C ALA A 15 -23.66 -26.53 -1.87
N HIS A 16 -24.57 -26.20 -2.80
CA HIS A 16 -24.88 -27.02 -3.98
C HIS A 16 -23.69 -27.20 -4.93
N LEU A 17 -22.70 -26.29 -4.92
CA LEU A 17 -21.45 -26.41 -5.70
C LEU A 17 -20.39 -27.25 -4.99
N LEU A 18 -20.51 -27.40 -3.67
CA LEU A 18 -19.58 -28.19 -2.86
C LEU A 18 -19.92 -29.68 -2.92
N GLY A 19 -21.18 -30.06 -3.17
CA GLY A 19 -21.56 -31.46 -3.26
C GLY A 19 -21.31 -32.20 -1.93
N GLU A 20 -20.28 -33.04 -1.91
CA GLU A 20 -19.92 -33.90 -0.77
C GLU A 20 -19.15 -33.16 0.34
N PRO A 21 -19.22 -33.60 1.61
CA PRO A 21 -18.45 -33.03 2.73
C PRO A 21 -16.92 -32.99 2.51
N GLU A 22 -16.39 -33.82 1.63
CA GLU A 22 -14.98 -33.84 1.25
C GLU A 22 -14.55 -32.53 0.56
N ALA A 23 -15.41 -31.92 -0.25
CA ALA A 23 -15.10 -30.66 -0.94
C ALA A 23 -14.91 -29.49 0.03
N ILE A 24 -15.61 -29.49 1.17
CA ILE A 24 -15.42 -28.50 2.24
C ILE A 24 -13.99 -28.60 2.80
N ARG A 25 -13.50 -29.83 3.03
CA ARG A 25 -12.13 -30.05 3.50
C ARG A 25 -11.11 -29.62 2.45
N MET A 26 -11.41 -29.86 1.17
CA MET A 26 -10.55 -29.42 0.07
C MET A 26 -10.31 -27.91 0.06
N LEU A 27 -11.24 -27.07 0.54
CA LEU A 27 -11.04 -25.63 0.64
C LEU A 27 -9.87 -25.23 1.56
N HIS A 28 -9.40 -26.14 2.41
CA HIS A 28 -8.27 -25.94 3.32
C HIS A 28 -6.99 -26.67 2.87
N VAL A 29 -7.01 -27.31 1.71
CA VAL A 29 -5.85 -28.02 1.16
C VAL A 29 -5.08 -27.11 0.19
N ARG A 30 -3.74 -27.19 0.24
CA ARG A 30 -2.86 -26.52 -0.72
C ARG A 30 -2.72 -27.40 -1.97
N SER A 31 -3.62 -27.21 -2.94
CA SER A 31 -3.56 -27.89 -4.25
C SER A 31 -4.20 -27.05 -5.35
N GLU A 32 -3.87 -27.35 -6.61
CA GLU A 32 -4.46 -26.68 -7.77
C GLU A 32 -5.97 -26.95 -7.87
N GLN A 33 -6.37 -28.19 -7.60
CA GLN A 33 -7.78 -28.60 -7.54
C GLN A 33 -8.55 -27.78 -6.50
N SER A 34 -7.97 -27.60 -5.31
CA SER A 34 -8.55 -26.76 -4.26
C SER A 34 -8.64 -25.29 -4.67
N GLN A 35 -7.64 -24.74 -5.36
CA GLN A 35 -7.70 -23.37 -5.86
C GLN A 35 -8.78 -23.20 -6.93
N ASN A 36 -8.91 -24.17 -7.84
CA ASN A 36 -9.96 -24.17 -8.85
C ASN A 36 -11.36 -24.25 -8.23
N LEU A 37 -11.52 -25.04 -7.16
CA LEU A 37 -12.76 -25.07 -6.38
C LEU A 37 -13.07 -23.72 -5.72
N ARG A 38 -12.09 -23.06 -5.09
CA ARG A 38 -12.27 -21.71 -4.53
C ARG A 38 -12.67 -20.69 -5.61
N ARG A 39 -12.04 -20.76 -6.80
CA ARG A 39 -12.41 -19.91 -7.95
C ARG A 39 -13.81 -20.20 -8.46
N LEU A 40 -14.23 -21.46 -8.50
CA LEU A 40 -15.60 -21.85 -8.86
C LEU A 40 -16.61 -21.24 -7.88
N LEU A 41 -16.35 -21.31 -6.58
CA LEU A 41 -17.19 -20.68 -5.56
C LEU A 41 -17.24 -19.15 -5.67
N LEU A 42 -16.13 -18.53 -6.06
CA LEU A 42 -16.03 -17.09 -6.22
C LEU A 42 -16.88 -16.56 -7.39
N ARG A 43 -17.17 -17.39 -8.40
CA ARG A 43 -17.97 -16.98 -9.56
C ARG A 43 -19.34 -16.46 -9.12
N GLY A 44 -19.74 -15.33 -9.70
CA GLY A 44 -21.01 -14.66 -9.38
C GLY A 44 -21.04 -13.96 -8.03
N ALA A 45 -19.94 -13.93 -7.26
CA ALA A 45 -19.84 -13.10 -6.06
C ALA A 45 -20.11 -11.63 -6.40
N THR A 46 -20.91 -10.95 -5.60
CA THR A 46 -21.20 -9.52 -5.78
C THR A 46 -20.34 -8.70 -4.83
N VAL A 47 -19.44 -7.89 -5.37
CA VAL A 47 -18.45 -7.14 -4.57
C VAL A 47 -18.58 -5.65 -4.81
N LEU A 48 -18.66 -4.89 -3.73
CA LEU A 48 -18.60 -3.43 -3.76
C LEU A 48 -17.19 -2.94 -3.45
N ILE A 49 -16.59 -2.24 -4.40
CA ILE A 49 -15.35 -1.50 -4.20
C ILE A 49 -15.68 -0.10 -3.68
N VAL A 50 -15.11 0.29 -2.54
CA VAL A 50 -15.26 1.64 -1.99
C VAL A 50 -14.00 2.44 -2.30
N GLY A 51 -14.13 3.37 -3.23
CA GLY A 51 -13.06 4.22 -3.72
C GLY A 51 -12.02 3.46 -4.54
N GLY A 52 -12.03 3.66 -5.85
CA GLY A 52 -11.20 2.91 -6.79
C GLY A 52 -9.71 3.28 -6.72
N GLY A 53 -9.39 4.45 -6.16
CA GLY A 53 -8.03 4.98 -6.06
C GLY A 53 -7.50 5.45 -7.42
N PRO A 54 -6.18 5.45 -7.66
CA PRO A 54 -5.63 5.82 -8.97
C PRO A 54 -6.01 4.80 -10.06
N GLU A 55 -6.07 5.25 -11.31
CA GLU A 55 -6.43 4.42 -12.48
C GLU A 55 -5.53 3.19 -12.63
N SER A 56 -4.28 3.25 -12.15
CA SER A 56 -3.35 2.11 -12.13
C SER A 56 -3.90 0.86 -11.45
N LYS A 57 -4.92 1.00 -10.57
CA LYS A 57 -5.62 -0.12 -9.92
C LYS A 57 -6.69 -0.78 -10.80
N LEU A 58 -7.07 -0.20 -11.95
CA LEU A 58 -8.06 -0.77 -12.88
C LEU A 58 -7.75 -2.22 -13.27
N ARG A 59 -6.46 -2.56 -13.39
CA ARG A 59 -5.99 -3.94 -13.65
C ARG A 59 -6.45 -4.94 -12.59
N PHE A 60 -6.55 -4.55 -11.31
CA PHE A 60 -6.99 -5.42 -10.22
C PHE A 60 -8.47 -5.75 -10.38
N PHE A 61 -9.27 -4.74 -10.72
CA PHE A 61 -10.71 -4.91 -10.96
C PHE A 61 -10.99 -5.71 -12.23
N ARG A 62 -10.22 -5.49 -13.31
CA ARG A 62 -10.29 -6.35 -14.51
C ARG A 62 -9.92 -7.80 -14.21
N HIS A 63 -8.91 -8.04 -13.37
CA HIS A 63 -8.55 -9.39 -12.95
C HIS A 63 -9.70 -10.06 -12.18
N LEU A 64 -10.29 -9.40 -11.19
CA LEU A 64 -11.46 -9.94 -10.47
C LEU A 64 -12.67 -10.19 -11.39
N ALA A 65 -12.94 -9.28 -12.32
CA ALA A 65 -14.01 -9.48 -13.31
C ALA A 65 -13.75 -10.70 -14.22
N SER A 66 -12.49 -10.97 -14.59
CA SER A 66 -12.10 -12.18 -15.35
C SER A 66 -12.35 -13.48 -14.57
N LEU A 67 -12.37 -13.40 -13.23
CA LEU A 67 -12.79 -14.49 -12.35
C LEU A 67 -14.31 -14.57 -12.17
N HIS A 68 -15.07 -13.83 -12.98
CA HIS A 68 -16.53 -13.76 -12.98
C HIS A 68 -17.12 -13.19 -11.68
N VAL A 69 -16.37 -12.31 -11.00
CA VAL A 69 -16.89 -11.51 -9.88
C VAL A 69 -17.70 -10.34 -10.44
N ALA A 70 -18.91 -10.15 -9.92
CA ALA A 70 -19.77 -9.03 -10.25
C ALA A 70 -19.34 -7.79 -9.44
N LEU A 71 -18.56 -6.89 -10.05
CA LEU A 71 -18.03 -5.71 -9.38
C LEU A 71 -18.96 -4.51 -9.50
N TYR A 72 -19.03 -3.75 -8.42
CA TYR A 72 -19.71 -2.46 -8.31
C TYR A 72 -18.74 -1.46 -7.70
N LEU A 73 -18.81 -0.20 -8.11
CA LEU A 73 -17.92 0.84 -7.61
C LEU A 73 -18.73 1.93 -6.92
N MET A 74 -18.36 2.25 -5.69
CA MET A 74 -18.77 3.47 -5.00
C MET A 74 -17.58 4.41 -4.91
N ASP A 75 -17.69 5.58 -5.52
CA ASP A 75 -16.63 6.60 -5.49
C ASP A 75 -17.24 8.00 -5.55
N CYS A 76 -16.40 9.00 -5.37
CA CYS A 76 -16.75 10.39 -5.61
C CYS A 76 -17.27 10.56 -7.05
N PRO A 77 -18.27 11.42 -7.29
CA PRO A 77 -18.84 11.64 -8.63
C PRO A 77 -17.88 12.36 -9.60
N HIS A 78 -16.68 12.70 -9.14
CA HIS A 78 -15.64 13.40 -9.88
C HIS A 78 -14.39 12.52 -9.99
N GLY A 79 -13.52 12.81 -10.96
CA GLY A 79 -12.31 12.03 -11.24
C GLY A 79 -12.49 11.07 -12.41
N VAL A 80 -11.60 10.09 -12.52
CA VAL A 80 -11.51 9.19 -13.69
C VAL A 80 -12.58 8.10 -13.70
N TRP A 81 -13.02 7.65 -12.52
CA TRP A 81 -13.88 6.48 -12.37
C TRP A 81 -15.27 6.60 -13.01
N PRO A 82 -15.99 7.74 -12.93
CA PRO A 82 -17.28 7.86 -13.61
C PRO A 82 -17.21 7.61 -15.12
N ALA A 83 -16.12 8.02 -15.78
CA ALA A 83 -15.90 7.77 -17.20
C ALA A 83 -15.53 6.30 -17.45
N ILE A 84 -14.62 5.74 -16.65
CA ILE A 84 -14.21 4.33 -16.76
C ILE A 84 -15.40 3.38 -16.55
N VAL A 85 -16.29 3.65 -15.60
CA VAL A 85 -17.46 2.78 -15.35
C VAL A 85 -18.46 2.80 -16.52
N LYS A 86 -18.59 3.93 -17.22
CA LYS A 86 -19.46 4.05 -18.40
C LYS A 86 -18.83 3.48 -19.68
N SER A 87 -17.54 3.14 -19.65
CA SER A 87 -16.85 2.60 -20.83
C SER A 87 -17.34 1.17 -21.16
N PRO A 88 -17.36 0.77 -22.44
CA PRO A 88 -17.77 -0.59 -22.84
C PRO A 88 -16.94 -1.70 -22.19
N ASP A 89 -15.65 -1.44 -21.94
CA ASP A 89 -14.71 -2.40 -21.36
C ASP A 89 -14.61 -2.30 -19.83
N SER A 90 -15.62 -1.70 -19.19
CA SER A 90 -15.63 -1.55 -17.74
C SER A 90 -15.74 -2.90 -17.05
N PRO A 91 -14.92 -3.16 -16.01
CA PRO A 91 -15.10 -4.34 -15.17
C PRO A 91 -16.29 -4.19 -14.19
N PHE A 92 -16.91 -3.00 -14.13
CA PHE A 92 -17.97 -2.69 -13.17
C PHE A 92 -19.36 -2.74 -13.80
N ARG A 93 -20.32 -3.31 -13.07
CA ARG A 93 -21.74 -3.39 -13.47
C ARG A 93 -22.51 -2.11 -13.20
N ALA A 94 -22.14 -1.37 -12.16
CA ALA A 94 -22.72 -0.08 -11.85
C ALA A 94 -21.76 0.81 -11.05
N PHE A 95 -22.04 2.11 -11.10
CA PHE A 95 -21.39 3.15 -10.33
C PHE A 95 -22.37 3.77 -9.33
N PHE A 96 -21.98 3.86 -8.07
CA PHE A 96 -22.73 4.49 -6.99
C PHE A 96 -22.02 5.78 -6.58
N PRO A 97 -22.39 6.95 -7.14
CA PRO A 97 -21.79 8.21 -6.75
C PRO A 97 -22.13 8.52 -5.29
N ALA A 98 -21.13 8.69 -4.45
CA ALA A 98 -21.31 9.01 -3.03
C ALA A 98 -20.30 10.06 -2.56
N ASP A 99 -20.72 10.90 -1.62
CA ASP A 99 -19.79 11.73 -0.87
C ASP A 99 -19.08 10.86 0.17
N LEU A 100 -17.79 10.65 -0.05
CA LEU A 100 -16.91 9.88 0.81
C LEU A 100 -16.16 10.75 1.83
N SER A 101 -16.42 12.06 1.92
CA SER A 101 -15.67 12.96 2.83
C SER A 101 -16.16 12.97 4.28
N ASP A 102 -17.39 12.50 4.54
CA ASP A 102 -18.00 12.44 5.87
C ASP A 102 -18.03 10.98 6.38
N LEU A 103 -16.95 10.57 7.07
CA LEU A 103 -16.84 9.23 7.66
C LEU A 103 -18.02 8.87 8.58
N PRO A 104 -18.46 9.74 9.52
CA PRO A 104 -19.65 9.48 10.35
C PRO A 104 -20.92 9.21 9.55
N ALA A 105 -21.16 9.95 8.46
CA ALA A 105 -22.35 9.78 7.61
C ALA A 105 -22.23 8.65 6.58
N LEU A 106 -21.06 8.04 6.43
CA LEU A 106 -20.74 7.20 5.27
C LEU A 106 -21.71 6.02 5.07
N ALA A 107 -22.13 5.35 6.14
CA ALA A 107 -23.08 4.24 6.02
C ALA A 107 -24.45 4.68 5.47
N ARG A 108 -24.92 5.87 5.86
CA ARG A 108 -26.16 6.48 5.35
C ARG A 108 -25.98 6.92 3.90
N ASN A 109 -24.87 7.59 3.60
CA ASN A 109 -24.55 8.05 2.24
C ASN A 109 -24.44 6.87 1.26
N ALA A 110 -23.79 5.78 1.69
CA ALA A 110 -23.67 4.56 0.91
C ALA A 110 -25.04 3.95 0.57
N ARG A 111 -25.92 3.78 1.58
CA ARG A 111 -27.29 3.27 1.36
C ARG A 111 -28.09 4.18 0.43
N ALA A 112 -28.00 5.50 0.61
CA ALA A 112 -28.70 6.45 -0.24
C ALA A 112 -28.23 6.37 -1.69
N ALA A 113 -26.91 6.33 -1.93
CA ALA A 113 -26.33 6.20 -3.26
C ALA A 113 -26.75 4.90 -3.96
N ILE A 114 -26.78 3.80 -3.22
CA ILE A 114 -27.20 2.49 -3.73
C ILE A 114 -28.70 2.46 -4.06
N ASN A 115 -29.55 3.02 -3.18
CA ASN A 115 -31.01 3.07 -3.39
C ASN A 115 -31.42 4.03 -4.51
N ALA A 116 -30.60 5.04 -4.81
CA ALA A 116 -30.85 5.98 -5.90
C ALA A 116 -30.55 5.39 -7.29
N ALA A 117 -29.82 4.26 -7.37
CA ALA A 117 -29.56 3.60 -8.64
C ALA A 117 -30.83 2.89 -9.15
N SER A 118 -31.08 2.98 -10.47
CA SER A 118 -32.24 2.33 -11.10
C SER A 118 -32.17 0.80 -10.95
N GLY A 119 -33.19 0.20 -10.33
CA GLY A 119 -33.30 -1.24 -10.11
C GLY A 119 -33.08 -1.65 -8.65
N ALA A 120 -33.39 -2.91 -8.32
CA ALA A 120 -33.07 -3.43 -6.99
C ALA A 120 -31.55 -3.65 -6.90
N PRO A 121 -30.85 -2.99 -5.95
CA PRO A 121 -29.41 -3.18 -5.80
C PRO A 121 -29.14 -4.63 -5.36
N PRO A 122 -28.03 -5.23 -5.82
CA PRO A 122 -27.69 -6.58 -5.39
C PRO A 122 -27.30 -6.56 -3.91
N ARG A 123 -27.47 -7.70 -3.25
CA ARG A 123 -26.81 -7.94 -1.98
C ARG A 123 -25.31 -8.10 -2.22
N PHE A 124 -24.48 -7.39 -1.45
CA PHE A 124 -23.03 -7.51 -1.55
C PHE A 124 -22.51 -8.64 -0.67
N ASP A 125 -21.78 -9.56 -1.29
CA ASP A 125 -21.07 -10.66 -0.65
C ASP A 125 -19.78 -10.18 0.02
N ALA A 126 -19.17 -9.11 -0.49
CA ALA A 126 -18.02 -8.45 0.11
C ALA A 126 -17.99 -6.95 -0.20
N VAL A 127 -17.34 -6.19 0.68
CA VAL A 127 -17.07 -4.76 0.53
C VAL A 127 -15.63 -4.50 0.95
N PHE A 128 -14.81 -3.93 0.09
CA PHE A 128 -13.41 -3.62 0.41
C PHE A 128 -12.84 -2.51 -0.49
N THR A 129 -11.57 -2.16 -0.26
CA THR A 129 -10.78 -1.29 -1.13
C THR A 129 -9.33 -1.78 -1.16
N PHE A 130 -8.58 -1.37 -2.18
CA PHE A 130 -7.12 -1.51 -2.21
C PHE A 130 -6.42 -0.16 -2.04
N PHE A 131 -7.12 0.91 -1.67
CA PHE A 131 -6.55 2.25 -1.57
C PHE A 131 -6.56 2.77 -0.12
N GLU A 132 -5.39 3.17 0.37
CA GLU A 132 -5.14 3.57 1.77
C GLU A 132 -6.15 4.60 2.30
N LEU A 133 -6.47 5.60 1.49
CA LEU A 133 -7.38 6.67 1.90
C LEU A 133 -8.80 6.16 2.18
N TYR A 134 -9.19 5.03 1.59
CA TYR A 134 -10.55 4.50 1.71
C TYR A 134 -10.65 3.26 2.61
N VAL A 135 -9.60 2.82 3.32
CA VAL A 135 -9.70 1.61 4.16
C VAL A 135 -10.72 1.76 5.30
N GLN A 136 -10.71 2.92 5.99
CA GLN A 136 -11.71 3.28 7.00
C GLN A 136 -13.12 3.40 6.43
N HIS A 137 -13.21 3.81 5.17
CA HIS A 137 -14.47 3.99 4.45
C HIS A 137 -15.07 2.63 4.11
N ALA A 138 -14.27 1.78 3.48
CA ALA A 138 -14.64 0.42 3.14
C ALA A 138 -15.07 -0.38 4.38
N ALA A 139 -14.38 -0.25 5.51
CA ALA A 139 -14.75 -0.93 6.76
C ALA A 139 -16.14 -0.49 7.28
N ARG A 140 -16.44 0.81 7.28
CA ARG A 140 -17.74 1.35 7.69
C ARG A 140 -18.87 0.95 6.75
N VAL A 141 -18.62 0.96 5.43
CA VAL A 141 -19.58 0.52 4.42
C VAL A 141 -19.79 -1.00 4.49
N HIS A 142 -18.73 -1.78 4.71
CA HIS A 142 -18.79 -3.22 4.93
C HIS A 142 -19.73 -3.56 6.09
N ARG A 143 -19.51 -2.94 7.26
CA ARG A 143 -20.37 -3.11 8.44
C ARG A 143 -21.84 -2.80 8.16
N ALA A 144 -22.13 -1.86 7.26
CA ALA A 144 -23.49 -1.48 6.94
C ALA A 144 -24.16 -2.43 5.91
N LEU A 145 -23.40 -2.92 4.91
CA LEU A 145 -23.98 -3.51 3.71
C LEU A 145 -23.69 -5.00 3.51
N SER A 146 -22.66 -5.53 4.17
CA SER A 146 -22.19 -6.90 3.97
C SER A 146 -22.35 -7.73 5.24
N PRO A 147 -22.71 -9.02 5.14
CA PRO A 147 -22.66 -9.91 6.28
C PRO A 147 -21.19 -10.15 6.67
N GLY A 148 -20.86 -10.08 7.97
CA GLY A 148 -19.52 -10.47 8.41
C GLY A 148 -19.05 -9.74 9.65
N ARG A 149 -17.73 -9.76 9.85
CA ARG A 149 -17.05 -9.09 10.96
C ARG A 149 -17.07 -7.57 10.77
N ASP A 150 -16.98 -6.85 11.89
CA ASP A 150 -16.70 -5.41 11.86
C ASP A 150 -15.17 -5.20 11.74
N TYR A 151 -14.73 -4.65 10.61
CA TYR A 151 -13.33 -4.31 10.36
C TYR A 151 -12.97 -2.88 10.77
N THR A 152 -13.93 -2.10 11.29
CA THR A 152 -13.71 -0.71 11.70
C THR A 152 -12.59 -0.57 12.75
N PRO A 153 -12.52 -1.42 13.81
CA PRO A 153 -11.43 -1.32 14.79
C PRO A 153 -10.04 -1.49 14.17
N PHE A 154 -9.88 -2.47 13.26
CA PHE A 154 -8.62 -2.70 12.57
C PHE A 154 -8.26 -1.55 11.63
N ALA A 155 -9.20 -1.12 10.79
CA ALA A 155 -8.97 -0.04 9.84
C ALA A 155 -8.64 1.29 10.52
N ASP A 156 -9.31 1.61 11.63
CA ASP A 156 -9.05 2.83 12.40
C ASP A 156 -7.71 2.77 13.13
N CYS A 157 -7.38 1.64 13.76
CA CYS A 157 -6.11 1.47 14.47
C CYS A 157 -4.90 1.49 13.52
N ALA A 158 -5.02 0.83 12.36
CA ALA A 158 -3.97 0.80 11.35
C ALA A 158 -3.72 2.17 10.71
N ARG A 159 -4.77 3.00 10.49
CA ARG A 159 -4.60 4.32 9.89
C ARG A 159 -3.94 5.34 10.80
N SER A 160 -4.12 5.20 12.12
CA SER A 160 -3.53 6.10 13.11
C SER A 160 -2.22 5.51 13.63
N LYS A 161 -1.09 6.12 13.26
CA LYS A 161 0.23 5.72 13.78
C LYS A 161 0.27 5.77 15.30
N ALA A 162 -0.40 6.74 15.91
CA ALA A 162 -0.53 6.82 17.37
C ALA A 162 -1.33 5.65 17.95
N ALA A 163 -2.50 5.32 17.40
CA ALA A 163 -3.30 4.18 17.86
C ALA A 163 -2.55 2.85 17.67
N THR A 164 -1.80 2.71 16.57
CA THR A 164 -0.91 1.57 16.36
C THR A 164 0.12 1.47 17.49
N ARG A 165 0.82 2.56 17.83
CA ARG A 165 1.79 2.55 18.94
C ARG A 165 1.15 2.19 20.27
N GLU A 166 -0.01 2.78 20.58
CA GLU A 166 -0.78 2.49 21.79
C GLU A 166 -1.17 1.00 21.87
N ALA A 167 -1.60 0.40 20.76
CA ALA A 167 -1.92 -1.02 20.67
C ALA A 167 -0.68 -1.92 20.87
N LEU A 168 0.48 -1.54 20.33
CA LEU A 168 1.73 -2.28 20.54
C LEU A 168 2.17 -2.24 22.00
N VAL A 169 2.12 -1.07 22.65
CA VAL A 169 2.45 -0.92 24.08
C VAL A 169 1.52 -1.77 24.93
N ALA A 170 0.21 -1.71 24.69
CA ALA A 170 -0.78 -2.50 25.43
C ALA A 170 -0.55 -4.02 25.31
N ASN A 171 0.05 -4.48 24.20
CA ASN A 171 0.38 -5.88 23.96
C ASN A 171 1.84 -6.24 24.27
N CYS A 172 2.59 -5.35 24.94
CA CYS A 172 4.01 -5.54 25.27
C CYS A 172 4.89 -5.86 24.03
N ILE A 173 4.54 -5.31 22.87
CA ILE A 173 5.31 -5.47 21.64
C ILE A 173 6.33 -4.32 21.54
N PRO A 174 7.63 -4.61 21.31
CA PRO A 174 8.66 -3.58 21.16
C PRO A 174 8.29 -2.55 20.07
N THR A 175 8.32 -1.28 20.45
CA THR A 175 7.93 -0.16 19.59
C THR A 175 8.85 1.04 19.85
N PRO A 176 9.13 1.91 18.86
CA PRO A 176 9.97 3.09 19.10
C PRO A 176 9.36 3.99 20.18
N ARG A 177 10.22 4.70 20.93
CA ARG A 177 9.74 5.82 21.76
C ARG A 177 9.02 6.81 20.85
N TYR A 178 7.87 7.30 21.29
CA TYR A 178 7.04 8.19 20.48
C TYR A 178 6.34 9.23 21.33
N HIS A 179 6.00 10.37 20.72
CA HIS A 179 5.18 11.40 21.34
C HIS A 179 4.29 12.07 20.30
N LYS A 180 3.00 12.22 20.61
CA LYS A 180 2.05 12.99 19.78
C LYS A 180 2.37 14.49 19.87
N ILE A 181 2.27 15.21 18.77
CA ILE A 181 2.45 16.66 18.70
C ILE A 181 1.16 17.22 18.09
N THR A 182 0.44 17.98 18.90
CA THR A 182 -0.79 18.69 18.51
C THR A 182 -0.53 20.19 18.28
N GLY A 183 0.62 20.69 18.75
CA GLY A 183 1.06 22.05 18.52
C GLY A 183 2.51 22.29 18.91
N LEU A 184 3.00 23.52 18.69
CA LEU A 184 4.39 23.90 18.96
C LEU A 184 4.79 23.84 20.43
N SER A 185 3.83 23.87 21.35
CA SER A 185 4.06 23.69 22.80
C SER A 185 4.56 22.30 23.15
N ASP A 186 4.23 21.28 22.35
CA ASP A 186 4.56 19.88 22.63
C ASP A 186 6.01 19.54 22.24
N VAL A 187 6.61 20.36 21.38
CA VAL A 187 7.92 20.09 20.75
C VAL A 187 9.04 19.85 21.79
N PRO A 188 9.23 20.70 22.82
CA PRO A 188 10.32 20.48 23.78
C PRO A 188 10.17 19.16 24.55
N ILE A 189 8.95 18.82 24.96
CA ILE A 189 8.65 17.59 25.71
C ILE A 189 8.84 16.37 24.81
N ALA A 190 8.34 16.44 23.57
CA ALA A 190 8.50 15.37 22.58
C ALA A 190 9.98 15.09 22.29
N CYS A 191 10.79 16.14 22.07
CA CYS A 191 12.22 15.99 21.78
C CYS A 191 12.99 15.41 22.97
N ALA A 192 12.70 15.85 24.20
CA ALA A 192 13.31 15.32 25.40
C ALA A 192 12.96 13.84 25.65
N HIS A 193 11.72 13.43 25.35
CA HIS A 193 11.26 12.05 25.52
C HIS A 193 11.82 11.11 24.45
N VAL A 194 11.74 11.51 23.18
CA VAL A 194 12.09 10.64 22.05
C VAL A 194 13.61 10.56 21.85
N GLY A 195 14.31 11.70 21.95
CA GLY A 195 15.71 11.84 21.59
C GLY A 195 15.94 11.89 20.08
N PHE A 196 17.21 12.01 19.67
CA PHE A 196 17.61 12.10 18.25
C PHE A 196 18.62 11.00 17.87
N PRO A 197 18.69 10.59 16.58
CA PRO A 197 17.82 11.01 15.47
C PRO A 197 16.35 10.55 15.66
N ALA A 198 15.42 11.28 15.06
CA ALA A 198 13.99 11.03 15.15
C ALA A 198 13.31 11.15 13.79
N VAL A 199 12.08 10.65 13.68
CA VAL A 199 11.22 10.80 12.51
C VAL A 199 9.95 11.53 12.94
N LEU A 200 9.68 12.67 12.30
CA LEU A 200 8.41 13.37 12.44
C LEU A 200 7.51 12.99 11.27
N LYS A 201 6.25 12.65 11.55
CA LYS A 201 5.27 12.28 10.51
C LYS A 201 3.83 12.64 10.90
N PRO A 202 2.92 12.86 9.94
CA PRO A 202 1.50 12.97 10.24
C PRO A 202 0.95 11.68 10.84
N VAL A 203 0.03 11.77 11.81
CA VAL A 203 -0.56 10.59 12.46
C VAL A 203 -1.25 9.68 11.44
N SER A 204 -1.94 10.26 10.45
CA SER A 204 -2.72 9.52 9.44
C SER A 204 -2.31 9.82 7.99
N GLY A 205 -1.00 9.97 7.75
CA GLY A 205 -0.42 10.24 6.43
C GLY A 205 -0.43 9.07 5.43
N VAL A 206 -0.03 9.33 4.19
CA VAL A 206 0.14 8.37 3.09
C VAL A 206 1.33 8.77 2.20
N PHE A 207 1.90 7.83 1.44
CA PHE A 207 3.00 8.08 0.47
C PHE A 207 4.21 8.81 1.05
N SER A 208 4.51 8.59 2.34
CA SER A 208 5.55 9.32 3.09
C SER A 208 5.43 10.86 3.02
N VAL A 209 4.26 11.40 2.67
CA VAL A 209 4.04 12.85 2.60
C VAL A 209 4.14 13.44 4.00
N GLY A 210 5.06 14.39 4.17
CA GLY A 210 5.30 15.05 5.46
C GLY A 210 6.11 14.22 6.45
N VAL A 211 6.72 13.11 6.02
CA VAL A 211 7.62 12.29 6.84
C VAL A 211 9.05 12.80 6.69
N VAL A 212 9.67 13.24 7.79
CA VAL A 212 11.02 13.79 7.79
C VAL A 212 11.88 13.20 8.90
N ASN A 213 13.13 12.85 8.56
CA ASN A 213 14.19 12.53 9.51
C ASN A 213 14.79 13.82 10.06
N VAL A 214 14.76 13.96 11.38
CA VAL A 214 15.15 15.17 12.12
C VAL A 214 16.20 14.84 13.17
N ARG A 215 17.14 15.75 13.37
CA ARG A 215 18.31 15.61 14.24
C ARG A 215 18.37 16.67 15.34
N THR A 216 17.53 17.70 15.26
CA THR A 216 17.51 18.80 16.23
C THR A 216 16.08 19.25 16.56
N GLU A 217 15.89 19.86 17.73
CA GLU A 217 14.59 20.47 18.09
C GLU A 217 14.19 21.57 17.10
N ALA A 218 15.16 22.32 16.57
CA ALA A 218 14.92 23.36 15.59
C ALA A 218 14.31 22.80 14.28
N GLU A 219 14.80 21.65 13.82
CA GLU A 219 14.24 20.95 12.66
C GLU A 219 12.81 20.47 12.93
N VAL A 220 12.55 19.88 14.11
CA VAL A 220 11.19 19.47 14.52
C VAL A 220 10.25 20.67 14.52
N ARG A 221 10.66 21.78 15.15
CA ARG A 221 9.86 23.01 15.24
C ARG A 221 9.54 23.57 13.86
N SER A 222 10.52 23.62 12.97
CA SER A 222 10.35 24.08 11.58
C SER A 222 9.35 23.22 10.82
N ALA A 223 9.48 21.89 10.89
CA ALA A 223 8.58 20.96 10.22
C ALA A 223 7.15 21.02 10.77
N VAL A 224 6.97 21.17 12.08
CA VAL A 224 5.63 21.37 12.70
C VAL A 224 5.03 22.70 12.26
N GLN A 225 5.81 23.80 12.22
CA GLN A 225 5.32 25.09 11.72
C GLN A 225 4.84 25.00 10.26
N GLN A 226 5.59 24.29 9.41
CA GLN A 226 5.20 24.06 8.02
C GLN A 226 3.91 23.24 7.93
N ALA A 227 3.79 22.14 8.69
CA ALA A 227 2.59 21.31 8.72
C ALA A 227 1.34 22.07 9.19
N LEU A 228 1.50 23.01 10.13
CA LEU A 228 0.44 23.89 10.63
C LEU A 228 0.13 25.08 9.71
N GLY A 229 0.85 25.25 8.59
CA GLY A 229 0.68 26.41 7.72
C GLY A 229 1.15 27.74 8.36
N LEU A 230 2.00 27.67 9.38
CA LEU A 230 2.57 28.82 10.08
C LEU A 230 3.91 29.29 9.47
N GLY A 231 4.37 28.63 8.41
CA GLY A 231 5.56 28.99 7.64
C GLY A 231 5.25 30.01 6.53
N GLY A 232 6.04 31.08 6.42
CA GLY A 232 5.83 32.20 5.49
C GLY A 232 6.15 31.94 4.02
N SER A 233 6.03 30.70 3.53
CA SER A 233 6.32 30.35 2.13
C SER A 233 5.16 29.61 1.47
N SER A 234 4.62 30.22 0.41
CA SER A 234 3.58 29.71 -0.47
C SER A 234 4.02 28.41 -1.18
N LEU A 235 3.78 27.26 -0.56
CA LEU A 235 3.89 25.96 -1.21
C LEU A 235 2.50 25.51 -1.69
N GLU A 236 1.99 26.20 -2.72
CA GLU A 236 0.68 25.94 -3.35
C GLU A 236 0.65 24.73 -4.29
N ASN A 237 1.74 23.99 -4.49
CA ASN A 237 1.83 23.06 -5.63
C ASN A 237 1.76 21.56 -5.30
N ASN A 238 1.72 21.16 -4.03
CA ASN A 238 1.33 19.79 -3.65
C ASN A 238 -0.20 19.63 -3.50
N GLN A 239 -0.96 20.57 -4.07
CA GLN A 239 -2.39 20.75 -3.85
C GLN A 239 -3.22 19.50 -4.21
N LYS A 240 -2.84 18.66 -5.19
CA LYS A 240 -3.66 17.47 -5.54
C LYS A 240 -3.62 16.37 -4.47
N THR A 241 -2.44 15.99 -3.98
CA THR A 241 -2.31 14.97 -2.92
C THR A 241 -2.63 15.56 -1.54
N ALA A 242 -2.21 16.81 -1.28
CA ALA A 242 -2.58 17.52 -0.06
C ALA A 242 -4.09 17.77 0.02
N ASN A 243 -4.78 18.11 -1.09
CA ASN A 243 -6.24 18.21 -1.09
C ASN A 243 -6.93 16.86 -0.94
N LEU A 244 -6.39 15.76 -1.50
CA LEU A 244 -6.95 14.42 -1.30
C LEU A 244 -6.83 13.97 0.17
N VAL A 245 -5.69 14.22 0.81
CA VAL A 245 -5.50 13.95 2.25
C VAL A 245 -6.40 14.89 3.09
N ARG A 246 -6.50 16.18 2.73
CA ARG A 246 -7.37 17.17 3.38
C ARG A 246 -8.87 16.88 3.20
N LEU A 247 -9.28 16.29 2.06
CA LEU A 247 -10.68 15.96 1.77
C LEU A 247 -11.17 14.78 2.61
N VAL A 248 -10.28 13.85 2.95
CA VAL A 248 -10.69 12.54 3.48
C VAL A 248 -10.64 12.49 5.01
N ASN A 249 -9.81 13.29 5.69
CA ASN A 249 -9.77 13.33 7.16
C ASN A 249 -9.73 14.77 7.70
N LYS A 250 -10.90 15.38 7.97
CA LYS A 250 -11.00 16.73 8.57
C LYS A 250 -10.64 16.81 10.06
N SER A 251 -10.75 15.71 10.81
CA SER A 251 -10.59 15.70 12.27
C SER A 251 -9.15 15.55 12.75
N GLU A 252 -8.24 15.00 11.94
CA GLU A 252 -6.84 14.71 12.30
C GLU A 252 -5.84 15.61 11.55
N GLN A 253 -6.32 16.70 10.94
CA GLN A 253 -5.59 17.50 9.92
C GLN A 253 -4.25 18.10 10.37
N HIS A 254 -3.91 18.03 11.65
CA HIS A 254 -2.74 18.69 12.22
C HIS A 254 -2.02 17.85 13.27
N GLU A 255 -2.45 16.61 13.51
CA GLU A 255 -1.78 15.76 14.48
C GLU A 255 -0.52 15.14 13.85
N MET A 256 0.61 15.39 14.49
CA MET A 256 1.90 14.83 14.13
C MET A 256 2.35 13.86 15.22
N ILE A 257 3.28 12.97 14.89
CA ILE A 257 3.94 12.08 15.84
C ILE A 257 5.44 12.15 15.60
N LEU A 258 6.20 12.35 16.68
CA LEU A 258 7.65 12.24 16.69
C LEU A 258 8.01 10.85 17.21
N GLU A 259 8.83 10.11 16.47
CA GLU A 259 9.25 8.76 16.83
C GLU A 259 10.77 8.63 16.80
N GLN A 260 11.31 7.75 17.63
CA GLN A 260 12.72 7.38 17.58
C GLN A 260 13.04 6.85 16.17
N PHE A 261 14.13 7.34 15.57
CA PHE A 261 14.61 6.78 14.32
C PHE A 261 15.13 5.36 14.55
N LEU A 262 14.57 4.41 13.80
CA LEU A 262 14.92 3.00 13.87
C LEU A 262 16.07 2.73 12.90
N ASP A 263 17.31 2.66 13.39
CA ASP A 263 18.46 2.40 12.54
C ASP A 263 18.54 0.93 12.08
N GLY A 264 18.92 0.71 10.82
CA GLY A 264 18.96 -0.61 10.17
C GLY A 264 18.14 -0.68 8.87
N PRO A 265 18.26 -1.75 8.06
CA PRO A 265 17.56 -1.87 6.77
C PRO A 265 16.04 -2.00 6.92
N GLU A 266 15.32 -1.61 5.88
CA GLU A 266 13.87 -1.55 5.83
C GLU A 266 13.28 -2.67 4.95
N PHE A 267 12.11 -3.17 5.34
CA PHE A 267 11.43 -4.29 4.70
C PHE A 267 9.92 -4.11 4.75
N ASP A 268 9.27 -4.63 3.72
CA ASP A 268 7.85 -4.90 3.77
C ASP A 268 7.61 -6.37 4.10
N VAL A 269 6.56 -6.62 4.88
CA VAL A 269 6.01 -7.95 5.11
C VAL A 269 4.54 -7.93 4.75
N ASP A 270 4.23 -8.54 3.61
CA ASP A 270 2.85 -8.70 3.15
C ASP A 270 2.30 -10.05 3.62
N ILE A 271 1.12 -9.99 4.24
CA ILE A 271 0.49 -11.10 4.93
C ILE A 271 -0.94 -11.26 4.40
N LEU A 272 -1.36 -12.50 4.12
CA LEU A 272 -2.77 -12.83 3.99
C LEU A 272 -3.26 -13.42 5.30
N PHE A 273 -4.20 -12.73 5.95
CA PHE A 273 -4.91 -13.24 7.10
C PHE A 273 -6.23 -13.87 6.67
N ASN A 274 -6.53 -15.05 7.23
CA ASN A 274 -7.83 -15.68 7.08
C ASN A 274 -8.26 -16.27 8.43
N ASN A 275 -9.34 -15.75 9.00
CA ASN A 275 -9.85 -16.12 10.33
C ASN A 275 -8.78 -16.02 11.44
N GLY A 276 -7.95 -14.99 11.40
CA GLY A 276 -6.91 -14.71 12.42
C GLY A 276 -5.61 -15.52 12.25
N GLU A 277 -5.53 -16.38 11.24
CA GLU A 277 -4.31 -17.10 10.88
C GLU A 277 -3.60 -16.37 9.74
N ALA A 278 -2.28 -16.20 9.85
CA ALA A 278 -1.43 -15.80 8.71
C ALA A 278 -1.20 -17.05 7.85
N VAL A 279 -1.79 -17.06 6.65
CA VAL A 279 -1.82 -18.25 5.77
C VAL A 279 -0.87 -18.13 4.58
N TYR A 280 -0.25 -16.97 4.45
CA TYR A 280 0.79 -16.62 3.51
C TYR A 280 1.49 -15.35 3.97
N GLU A 281 2.82 -15.37 3.89
CA GLU A 281 3.68 -14.26 4.28
C GLU A 281 4.95 -14.26 3.43
N ARG A 282 5.38 -13.07 2.99
CA ARG A 282 6.70 -12.87 2.36
C ARG A 282 7.31 -11.54 2.76
N VAL A 283 8.63 -11.55 2.84
CA VAL A 283 9.46 -10.37 3.07
C VAL A 283 9.93 -9.82 1.72
N VAL A 284 9.84 -8.50 1.57
CA VAL A 284 10.34 -7.70 0.47
C VAL A 284 11.39 -6.74 1.02
N ASP A 285 12.52 -6.59 0.32
CA ASP A 285 13.57 -5.67 0.77
C ASP A 285 13.29 -4.28 0.20
N ASN A 286 13.23 -3.25 1.05
CA ASN A 286 13.14 -1.86 0.62
C ASN A 286 14.54 -1.25 0.51
N TRP A 287 14.70 -0.36 -0.45
CA TRP A 287 15.95 0.36 -0.64
C TRP A 287 16.02 1.56 0.30
N ALA A 288 17.23 1.93 0.71
CA ALA A 288 17.38 3.01 1.69
C ALA A 288 16.90 4.34 1.09
N PHE A 289 16.20 5.12 1.90
CA PHE A 289 15.71 6.45 1.51
C PHE A 289 16.84 7.49 1.49
N GLU A 290 16.62 8.66 0.89
CA GLU A 290 17.53 9.82 0.94
C GLU A 290 17.12 10.81 2.04
N PRO A 291 17.88 10.95 3.13
CA PRO A 291 17.58 11.94 4.16
C PRO A 291 17.56 13.37 3.59
N PRO A 292 16.64 14.24 4.07
CA PRO A 292 15.75 14.04 5.21
C PRO A 292 14.43 13.33 4.87
N TRP A 293 14.17 12.99 3.60
CA TRP A 293 12.87 12.47 3.16
C TRP A 293 12.84 10.95 3.23
N CYS A 294 11.93 10.40 4.03
CA CYS A 294 11.75 8.95 4.15
C CYS A 294 10.87 8.39 3.02
N GLN A 295 11.17 8.71 1.77
CA GLN A 295 10.43 8.24 0.60
C GLN A 295 10.98 6.91 0.07
N ASP A 296 10.10 6.09 -0.52
CA ASP A 296 10.49 4.83 -1.16
C ASP A 296 11.35 5.07 -2.40
N CYS A 297 12.59 4.58 -2.40
CA CYS A 297 13.49 4.64 -3.55
C CYS A 297 13.36 3.44 -4.49
N GLY A 298 12.77 2.36 -3.99
CA GLY A 298 12.61 1.11 -4.71
C GLY A 298 12.57 -0.07 -3.76
N LEU A 299 12.34 -1.24 -4.35
CA LEU A 299 12.22 -2.49 -3.63
C LEU A 299 12.71 -3.66 -4.49
N GLN A 300 12.98 -4.78 -3.84
CA GLN A 300 13.29 -6.03 -4.52
C GLN A 300 12.74 -7.26 -3.80
N GLY A 301 12.50 -8.31 -4.58
CA GLY A 301 12.16 -9.64 -4.07
C GLY A 301 12.72 -10.74 -4.96
N PRO A 302 12.94 -11.96 -4.42
CA PRO A 302 12.82 -12.35 -3.01
C PRO A 302 13.83 -11.65 -2.10
N SER A 303 13.50 -11.57 -0.80
CA SER A 303 14.39 -10.97 0.20
C SER A 303 15.77 -11.65 0.23
N ARG A 304 16.83 -10.84 0.34
CA ARG A 304 18.23 -11.33 0.48
C ARG A 304 18.60 -11.68 1.92
N PHE A 305 17.73 -11.39 2.88
CA PHE A 305 17.97 -11.79 4.27
C PHE A 305 17.98 -13.30 4.43
N SER A 306 18.73 -13.79 5.42
CA SER A 306 18.68 -15.20 5.79
C SER A 306 17.25 -15.61 6.18
N ARG A 307 16.87 -16.87 5.92
CA ARG A 307 15.53 -17.38 6.30
C ARG A 307 15.18 -17.12 7.77
N ARG A 308 16.16 -17.20 8.67
CA ARG A 308 15.97 -16.87 10.09
C ARG A 308 15.55 -15.42 10.29
N ARG A 309 16.26 -14.46 9.68
CA ARG A 309 15.90 -13.03 9.81
C ARG A 309 14.58 -12.70 9.13
N GLN A 310 14.27 -13.35 8.01
CA GLN A 310 12.96 -13.24 7.38
C GLN A 310 11.86 -13.75 8.33
N GLN A 311 12.07 -14.86 9.03
CA GLN A 311 11.12 -15.36 10.02
C GLN A 311 10.95 -14.40 11.20
N GLU A 312 12.03 -13.81 11.71
CA GLU A 312 11.96 -12.81 12.79
C GLU A 312 11.12 -11.58 12.36
N LEU A 313 11.28 -11.11 11.12
CA LEU A 313 10.46 -10.05 10.52
C LEU A 313 8.99 -10.45 10.43
N VAL A 314 8.70 -11.65 9.91
CA VAL A 314 7.35 -12.22 9.82
C VAL A 314 6.70 -12.31 11.20
N ASP A 315 7.39 -12.87 12.18
CA ASP A 315 6.85 -13.06 13.54
C ASP A 315 6.56 -11.72 14.22
N MET A 316 7.38 -10.70 13.97
CA MET A 316 7.10 -9.34 14.43
C MET A 316 5.89 -8.74 13.70
N ALA A 317 5.85 -8.81 12.38
CA ALA A 317 4.76 -8.26 11.57
C ALA A 317 3.41 -8.90 11.92
N VAL A 318 3.35 -10.23 12.07
CA VAL A 318 2.13 -10.96 12.44
C VAL A 318 1.66 -10.57 13.85
N ARG A 319 2.57 -10.45 14.82
CA ARG A 319 2.21 -10.01 16.19
C ARG A 319 1.67 -8.58 16.18
N CYS A 320 2.33 -7.67 15.48
CA CYS A 320 1.88 -6.28 15.32
C CYS A 320 0.51 -6.20 14.65
N ALA A 321 0.33 -6.89 13.52
CA ALA A 321 -0.94 -6.93 12.79
C ALA A 321 -2.09 -7.46 13.67
N LYS A 322 -1.85 -8.53 14.44
CA LYS A 322 -2.85 -9.05 15.38
C LYS A 322 -3.16 -8.08 16.51
N ALA A 323 -2.15 -7.39 17.05
CA ALA A 323 -2.34 -6.40 18.12
C ALA A 323 -3.21 -5.21 17.68
N VAL A 324 -3.12 -4.81 16.40
CA VAL A 324 -4.01 -3.78 15.82
C VAL A 324 -5.36 -4.32 15.35
N GLY A 325 -5.62 -5.63 15.50
CA GLY A 325 -6.91 -6.25 15.21
C GLY A 325 -7.04 -6.90 13.84
N ALA A 326 -5.95 -7.19 13.13
CA ALA A 326 -6.01 -7.91 11.85
C ALA A 326 -6.56 -9.34 12.04
N VAL A 327 -7.57 -9.69 11.26
CA VAL A 327 -8.22 -11.02 11.28
C VAL A 327 -8.39 -11.59 9.88
N ASP A 328 -8.75 -10.76 8.91
CA ASP A 328 -9.05 -11.17 7.54
C ASP A 328 -8.51 -10.12 6.56
N GLY A 329 -8.06 -10.58 5.40
CA GLY A 329 -7.63 -9.74 4.30
C GLY A 329 -6.11 -9.69 4.12
N VAL A 330 -5.67 -8.81 3.24
CA VAL A 330 -4.24 -8.58 2.98
C VAL A 330 -3.78 -7.44 3.88
N VAL A 331 -2.63 -7.62 4.51
CA VAL A 331 -1.98 -6.65 5.39
C VAL A 331 -0.59 -6.39 4.86
N HIS A 332 -0.21 -5.13 4.81
CA HIS A 332 1.13 -4.69 4.43
C HIS A 332 1.79 -4.01 5.63
N ALA A 333 2.83 -4.62 6.17
CA ALA A 333 3.55 -4.11 7.33
C ALA A 333 4.96 -3.67 6.94
N GLU A 334 5.34 -2.47 7.31
CA GLU A 334 6.66 -1.89 7.08
C GLU A 334 7.48 -2.02 8.36
N LEU A 335 8.69 -2.56 8.28
CA LEU A 335 9.56 -2.82 9.43
C LEU A 335 10.99 -2.38 9.14
N ARG A 336 11.71 -1.95 10.18
CA ARG A 336 13.18 -1.88 10.14
C ARG A 336 13.78 -2.97 10.99
N TYR A 337 14.84 -3.60 10.47
CA TYR A 337 15.61 -4.59 11.20
C TYR A 337 16.76 -3.91 11.94
N THR A 338 16.57 -3.63 13.22
CA THR A 338 17.55 -2.92 14.05
C THR A 338 18.56 -3.87 14.68
N ASN A 339 19.57 -3.33 15.36
CA ASN A 339 20.49 -4.13 16.18
C ASN A 339 19.79 -4.88 17.33
N GLU A 340 18.58 -4.47 17.71
CA GLU A 340 17.73 -5.14 18.70
C GLU A 340 16.62 -6.00 18.05
N GLY A 341 16.77 -6.32 16.77
CA GLY A 341 15.80 -7.06 15.96
C GLY A 341 14.76 -6.16 15.27
N PRO A 342 13.73 -6.76 14.65
CA PRO A 342 12.74 -6.03 13.88
C PRO A 342 11.88 -5.11 14.74
N ARG A 343 11.49 -3.97 14.18
CA ARG A 343 10.59 -2.97 14.79
C ARG A 343 9.62 -2.47 13.72
N LEU A 344 8.34 -2.37 14.09
CA LEU A 344 7.30 -1.89 13.19
C LEU A 344 7.46 -0.39 12.92
N ILE A 345 7.45 -0.01 11.64
CA ILE A 345 7.25 1.37 11.20
C ILE A 345 5.75 1.64 11.12
N GLU A 346 5.05 0.87 10.30
CA GLU A 346 3.64 1.05 9.97
C GLU A 346 2.96 -0.30 9.64
N VAL A 347 1.65 -0.38 9.86
CA VAL A 347 0.81 -1.51 9.44
C VAL A 347 -0.39 -0.96 8.69
N ASN A 348 -0.61 -1.48 7.48
CA ASN A 348 -1.63 -0.98 6.57
C ASN A 348 -2.67 -2.08 6.32
N ALA A 349 -3.96 -1.74 6.47
CA ALA A 349 -5.09 -2.65 6.28
C ALA A 349 -5.45 -2.89 4.80
N ARG A 350 -4.42 -3.05 3.94
CA ARG A 350 -4.54 -3.28 2.50
C ARG A 350 -3.25 -3.87 1.94
N MET A 351 -3.28 -4.21 0.64
CA MET A 351 -2.10 -4.59 -0.13
C MET A 351 -1.15 -3.40 -0.30
N GLY A 352 0.16 -3.66 -0.26
CA GLY A 352 1.20 -2.68 -0.55
C GLY A 352 1.10 -2.01 -1.93
N GLY A 353 1.80 -0.89 -2.07
CA GLY A 353 1.84 -0.08 -3.30
C GLY A 353 2.83 -0.60 -4.36
N ALA A 354 3.20 0.28 -5.29
CA ALA A 354 4.28 0.04 -6.27
C ALA A 354 4.23 -1.35 -6.95
N ALA A 355 5.27 -2.16 -6.74
CA ALA A 355 5.44 -3.46 -7.37
C ALA A 355 4.95 -4.64 -6.53
N ILE A 356 4.37 -4.41 -5.34
CA ILE A 356 4.02 -5.47 -4.39
C ILE A 356 3.12 -6.53 -5.04
N PHE A 357 2.03 -6.12 -5.71
CA PHE A 357 1.19 -7.06 -6.43
C PHE A 357 1.97 -7.93 -7.44
N ASP A 358 2.79 -7.29 -8.28
CA ASP A 358 3.58 -7.98 -9.30
C ASP A 358 4.64 -8.90 -8.69
N LEU A 359 5.25 -8.49 -7.58
CA LEU A 359 6.24 -9.26 -6.84
C LEU A 359 5.65 -10.56 -6.33
N HIS A 360 4.54 -10.52 -5.60
CA HIS A 360 3.93 -11.75 -5.08
C HIS A 360 3.43 -12.68 -6.19
N GLN A 361 2.81 -12.11 -7.24
CA GLN A 361 2.28 -12.90 -8.33
C GLN A 361 3.41 -13.56 -9.15
N ARG A 362 4.46 -12.80 -9.51
CA ARG A 362 5.54 -13.29 -10.39
C ARG A 362 6.58 -14.10 -9.65
N VAL A 363 7.04 -13.65 -8.47
CA VAL A 363 8.10 -14.33 -7.70
C VAL A 363 7.56 -15.59 -7.03
N TRP A 364 6.36 -15.52 -6.45
CA TRP A 364 5.85 -16.59 -5.59
C TRP A 364 4.63 -17.33 -6.14
N GLY A 365 4.04 -16.85 -7.24
CA GLY A 365 2.83 -17.44 -7.81
C GLY A 365 1.56 -17.15 -7.01
N VAL A 366 1.56 -16.13 -6.14
CA VAL A 366 0.43 -15.80 -5.26
C VAL A 366 -0.22 -14.50 -5.69
N ASP A 367 -1.50 -14.58 -6.05
CA ASP A 367 -2.31 -13.41 -6.39
C ASP A 367 -2.97 -12.82 -5.13
N LEU A 368 -2.47 -11.69 -4.66
CA LEU A 368 -2.99 -11.03 -3.46
C LEU A 368 -4.42 -10.47 -3.65
N VAL A 369 -4.77 -10.07 -4.88
CA VAL A 369 -6.08 -9.48 -5.19
C VAL A 369 -7.17 -10.56 -5.18
N GLU A 370 -6.92 -11.69 -5.83
CA GLU A 370 -7.81 -12.84 -5.84
C GLU A 370 -8.01 -13.37 -4.40
N ASN A 371 -6.92 -13.59 -3.67
CA ASN A 371 -6.99 -14.15 -2.32
C ASN A 371 -7.68 -13.19 -1.34
N HIS A 372 -7.43 -11.87 -1.44
CA HIS A 372 -8.16 -10.89 -0.64
C HIS A 372 -9.67 -10.96 -0.91
N CYS A 373 -10.07 -11.00 -2.19
CA CYS A 373 -11.48 -11.10 -2.56
C CYS A 373 -12.14 -12.37 -2.01
N MET A 374 -11.45 -13.52 -2.11
CA MET A 374 -11.91 -14.79 -1.54
C MET A 374 -12.11 -14.70 -0.02
N ILE A 375 -11.13 -14.15 0.72
CA ILE A 375 -11.23 -13.96 2.16
C ILE A 375 -12.43 -13.08 2.50
N MET A 376 -12.61 -11.95 1.81
CA MET A 376 -13.70 -11.02 2.09
C MET A 376 -15.07 -11.60 1.74
N CYS A 377 -15.15 -12.53 0.79
CA CYS A 377 -16.36 -13.32 0.52
C CYS A 377 -16.55 -14.47 1.54
N GLY A 378 -15.64 -14.66 2.49
CA GLY A 378 -15.68 -15.76 3.46
C GLY A 378 -15.36 -17.13 2.86
N ILE A 379 -14.55 -17.17 1.79
CA ILE A 379 -13.99 -18.39 1.20
C ILE A 379 -12.61 -18.64 1.84
N PRO A 380 -12.38 -19.79 2.50
CA PRO A 380 -11.07 -20.13 3.04
C PRO A 380 -10.00 -20.21 1.96
N ILE A 381 -8.81 -19.70 2.27
CA ILE A 381 -7.68 -19.74 1.35
C ILE A 381 -6.50 -20.53 1.94
N ARG A 382 -5.77 -21.20 1.05
CA ARG A 382 -4.42 -21.72 1.29
C ARG A 382 -3.59 -21.50 0.02
N PRO A 383 -2.99 -20.30 -0.12
CA PRO A 383 -2.21 -19.96 -1.30
C PRO A 383 -1.12 -21.00 -1.59
N MET A 384 -0.94 -21.31 -2.88
CA MET A 384 0.12 -22.20 -3.36
C MET A 384 1.41 -21.43 -3.61
N ALA A 385 1.94 -20.82 -2.55
CA ALA A 385 3.24 -20.16 -2.64
C ALA A 385 4.33 -21.15 -2.99
N ARG A 386 5.16 -20.83 -3.98
CA ARG A 386 6.35 -21.61 -4.29
C ARG A 386 7.36 -21.52 -3.14
N GLU A 387 8.05 -22.63 -2.87
CA GLU A 387 9.15 -22.67 -1.90
C GLU A 387 10.42 -22.02 -2.44
N THR A 388 10.63 -22.12 -3.75
CA THR A 388 11.68 -21.44 -4.49
C THR A 388 11.09 -20.32 -5.36
N PRO A 389 11.75 -19.16 -5.44
CA PRO A 389 11.28 -18.07 -6.29
C PRO A 389 11.23 -18.50 -7.77
N LEU A 390 10.20 -18.08 -8.49
CA LEU A 390 10.05 -18.32 -9.93
C LEU A 390 10.91 -17.35 -10.76
N CYS A 391 11.13 -16.15 -10.23
CA CYS A 391 12.00 -15.13 -10.77
C CYS A 391 12.47 -14.19 -9.64
N HIS A 392 13.32 -13.24 -9.99
CA HIS A 392 13.66 -12.10 -9.16
C HIS A 392 13.02 -10.86 -9.76
N LEU A 393 12.59 -9.93 -8.92
CA LEU A 393 11.97 -8.67 -9.33
C LEU A 393 12.57 -7.51 -8.54
N SER A 394 12.91 -6.43 -9.25
CA SER A 394 13.23 -5.14 -8.64
C SER A 394 12.34 -4.04 -9.23
N CYS A 395 12.02 -3.05 -8.41
CA CYS A 395 11.34 -1.83 -8.83
C CYS A 395 12.19 -0.63 -8.46
N ILE A 396 12.59 0.15 -9.45
CA ILE A 396 13.31 1.42 -9.27
C ILE A 396 12.28 2.54 -9.27
N ILE A 397 12.36 3.44 -8.30
CA ILE A 397 11.56 4.68 -8.27
C ILE A 397 12.48 5.85 -8.62
N LEU A 398 12.11 6.60 -9.65
CA LEU A 398 12.87 7.73 -10.17
C LEU A 398 12.27 9.03 -9.64
N TYR A 399 13.10 9.83 -8.98
CA TYR A 399 12.73 11.14 -8.43
C TYR A 399 13.10 12.27 -9.37
N ALA A 400 12.35 13.37 -9.33
CA ALA A 400 12.74 14.62 -9.97
C ALA A 400 14.09 15.07 -9.38
N PRO A 401 15.18 15.06 -10.17
CA PRO A 401 16.48 15.46 -9.65
C PRO A 401 16.54 16.97 -9.42
N TYR A 402 15.65 17.77 -10.00
CA TYR A 402 15.54 19.23 -9.80
C TYR A 402 14.11 19.69 -10.12
N SER A 403 13.74 20.87 -9.62
CA SER A 403 12.43 21.47 -9.85
C SER A 403 12.27 21.99 -11.28
N GLY A 404 11.09 21.80 -11.85
CA GLY A 404 10.83 22.22 -13.21
C GLY A 404 9.52 21.71 -13.79
N GLN A 405 9.47 21.65 -15.11
CA GLN A 405 8.30 21.18 -15.85
C GLN A 405 8.64 19.95 -16.68
N VAL A 406 7.78 18.93 -16.61
CA VAL A 406 7.92 17.70 -17.39
C VAL A 406 7.75 18.01 -18.89
N THR A 407 8.70 17.60 -19.73
CA THR A 407 8.78 17.96 -21.15
C THR A 407 8.29 16.86 -22.08
N SER A 408 8.33 15.60 -21.64
CA SER A 408 8.02 14.44 -22.47
C SER A 408 7.08 13.47 -21.78
N GLU A 409 6.08 13.03 -22.53
CA GLU A 409 5.32 11.82 -22.20
C GLU A 409 6.15 10.60 -22.61
N ARG A 410 5.93 9.45 -21.97
CA ARG A 410 6.50 8.15 -22.42
C ARG A 410 8.03 8.08 -22.52
N TRP A 411 8.73 8.92 -21.75
CA TRP A 411 10.19 9.04 -21.80
C TRP A 411 10.95 7.79 -21.31
N LEU A 412 10.27 6.84 -20.65
CA LEU A 412 10.82 5.53 -20.24
C LEU A 412 10.50 4.38 -21.22
N ASP A 413 9.66 4.58 -22.24
CA ASP A 413 9.13 3.47 -23.05
C ASP A 413 10.23 2.71 -23.80
N PHE A 414 11.35 3.37 -24.14
CA PHE A 414 12.50 2.74 -24.78
C PHE A 414 13.11 1.61 -23.92
N LEU A 415 12.93 1.62 -22.59
CA LEU A 415 13.41 0.54 -21.72
C LEU A 415 12.63 -0.77 -21.96
N LEU A 416 11.42 -0.70 -22.51
CA LEU A 416 10.60 -1.87 -22.81
C LEU A 416 11.16 -2.71 -23.97
N ASP A 417 12.17 -2.22 -24.70
CA ASP A 417 12.90 -2.99 -25.70
C ASP A 417 13.73 -4.13 -25.06
N ASP A 418 14.09 -3.99 -23.77
CA ASP A 418 14.68 -5.08 -22.99
C ASP A 418 13.56 -5.93 -22.37
N ASN A 419 13.54 -7.22 -22.73
CA ASN A 419 12.51 -8.16 -22.28
C ASN A 419 12.49 -8.41 -20.75
N ARG A 420 13.54 -7.99 -20.03
CA ARG A 420 13.60 -8.00 -18.57
C ARG A 420 12.80 -6.86 -17.96
N VAL A 421 12.56 -5.77 -18.69
CA VAL A 421 11.73 -4.64 -18.24
C VAL A 421 10.27 -4.96 -18.55
N ILE A 422 9.52 -5.35 -17.52
CA ILE A 422 8.12 -5.80 -17.69
C ILE A 422 7.12 -4.65 -17.64
N LYS A 423 7.53 -3.50 -17.10
CA LYS A 423 6.65 -2.35 -16.89
C LYS A 423 7.48 -1.10 -16.62
N VAL A 424 7.08 -0.01 -17.24
CA VAL A 424 7.48 1.35 -16.85
C VAL A 424 6.23 2.12 -16.42
N VAL A 425 6.39 3.05 -15.48
CA VAL A 425 5.33 3.96 -15.04
C VAL A 425 5.82 5.39 -15.21
N HIS A 426 5.00 6.25 -15.77
CA HIS A 426 5.23 7.70 -15.81
C HIS A 426 4.30 8.33 -14.79
N GLU A 427 4.86 8.82 -13.69
CA GLU A 427 4.07 9.34 -12.55
C GLU A 427 3.49 10.73 -12.83
N LYS A 428 4.01 11.40 -13.87
CA LYS A 428 3.68 12.78 -14.21
C LYS A 428 3.43 12.90 -15.71
N GLU A 429 2.39 13.64 -16.07
CA GLU A 429 2.06 14.00 -17.45
C GLU A 429 2.97 15.12 -17.96
N LYS A 430 3.09 15.27 -19.28
CA LYS A 430 3.80 16.41 -19.87
C LYS A 430 3.14 17.72 -19.46
N GLY A 431 3.97 18.70 -19.13
CA GLY A 431 3.54 20.00 -18.64
C GLY A 431 3.33 20.04 -17.12
N ALA A 432 3.32 18.90 -16.42
CA ALA A 432 3.26 18.87 -14.97
C ALA A 432 4.47 19.58 -14.34
N ILE A 433 4.21 20.36 -13.29
CA ILE A 433 5.27 20.93 -12.46
C ILE A 433 5.67 19.89 -11.42
N VAL A 434 6.98 19.73 -11.26
CA VAL A 434 7.59 18.80 -10.30
C VAL A 434 8.57 19.54 -9.42
N ASN A 435 8.64 19.14 -8.15
CA ASN A 435 9.61 19.67 -7.20
C ASN A 435 10.81 18.72 -7.11
N GLY A 436 12.01 19.30 -7.14
CA GLY A 436 13.24 18.64 -6.77
C GLY A 436 13.63 18.91 -5.31
N PRO A 437 14.75 18.33 -4.87
CA PRO A 437 15.18 18.38 -3.46
C PRO A 437 15.53 19.78 -2.95
N GLU A 438 15.74 20.76 -3.83
CA GLU A 438 15.96 22.16 -3.46
C GLU A 438 14.71 22.88 -2.94
N ASP A 439 13.51 22.44 -3.34
CA ASP A 439 12.25 23.11 -3.00
C ASP A 439 11.44 22.32 -1.97
N SER A 440 11.42 20.98 -2.06
CA SER A 440 10.69 20.11 -1.12
C SER A 440 11.12 18.65 -1.28
N ALA A 441 10.38 17.73 -0.65
CA ALA A 441 10.52 16.30 -0.96
C ALA A 441 10.37 16.09 -2.48
N PRO A 442 11.35 15.44 -3.13
CA PRO A 442 11.33 15.33 -4.58
C PRO A 442 10.15 14.49 -5.06
N ASP A 443 9.52 14.94 -6.14
CA ASP A 443 8.41 14.24 -6.75
C ASP A 443 8.87 12.94 -7.43
N TRP A 444 8.11 11.86 -7.30
CA TRP A 444 8.28 10.70 -8.18
C TRP A 444 7.89 11.07 -9.61
N VAL A 445 8.73 10.71 -10.57
CA VAL A 445 8.53 11.01 -11.99
C VAL A 445 8.43 9.75 -12.85
N GLY A 446 8.93 8.62 -12.36
CA GLY A 446 8.72 7.34 -13.01
C GLY A 446 9.11 6.14 -12.18
N GLN A 447 8.74 4.96 -12.65
CA GLN A 447 9.15 3.68 -12.06
C GLN A 447 9.54 2.72 -13.17
N VAL A 448 10.48 1.82 -12.86
CA VAL A 448 10.92 0.75 -13.76
C VAL A 448 10.87 -0.57 -13.02
N HIS A 449 10.11 -1.54 -13.55
CA HIS A 449 9.98 -2.88 -12.98
C HIS A 449 10.75 -3.87 -13.83
N ILE A 450 11.70 -4.57 -13.20
CA ILE A 450 12.65 -5.45 -13.85
C ILE A 450 12.47 -6.85 -13.31
N VAL A 451 12.54 -7.86 -14.18
CA VAL A 451 12.57 -9.27 -13.79
C VAL A 451 13.79 -9.99 -14.37
N GLY A 452 14.27 -10.99 -13.64
CA GLY A 452 15.36 -11.86 -14.08
C GLY A 452 15.24 -13.25 -13.47
N LYS A 453 16.01 -14.21 -13.99
CA LYS A 453 16.05 -15.56 -13.41
C LYS A 453 16.83 -15.58 -12.11
N THR A 454 17.88 -14.75 -12.03
CA THR A 454 18.76 -14.62 -10.87
C THR A 454 18.74 -13.19 -10.33
N CYS A 455 19.15 -12.99 -9.08
CA CYS A 455 19.33 -11.64 -8.55
C CYS A 455 20.45 -10.88 -9.28
N GLN A 456 21.49 -11.57 -9.74
CA GLN A 456 22.60 -10.95 -10.49
C GLN A 456 22.13 -10.33 -11.80
N GLU A 457 21.30 -11.03 -12.58
CA GLU A 457 20.75 -10.50 -13.84
C GLU A 457 19.92 -9.24 -13.64
N VAL A 458 19.15 -9.19 -12.55
CA VAL A 458 18.36 -8.00 -12.18
C VAL A 458 19.27 -6.88 -11.72
N ASP A 459 20.25 -7.19 -10.88
CA ASP A 459 21.20 -6.23 -10.34
C ASP A 459 21.99 -5.54 -11.44
N GLU A 460 22.52 -6.29 -12.41
CA GLU A 460 23.23 -5.77 -13.56
C GLU A 460 22.40 -4.74 -14.33
N LEU A 461 21.14 -5.07 -14.66
CA LEU A 461 20.27 -4.13 -15.36
C LEU A 461 19.85 -2.94 -14.50
N VAL A 462 19.68 -3.13 -13.18
CA VAL A 462 19.51 -1.99 -12.26
C VAL A 462 20.74 -1.09 -12.30
N LYS A 463 21.98 -1.65 -12.24
CA LYS A 463 23.23 -0.89 -12.32
C LYS A 463 23.27 -0.11 -13.62
N ASP A 464 22.95 -0.77 -14.73
CA ASP A 464 22.92 -0.13 -16.04
C ASP A 464 21.92 1.03 -16.02
N ILE A 465 20.66 0.83 -15.64
CA ILE A 465 19.66 1.92 -15.64
C ILE A 465 20.06 3.10 -14.74
N VAL A 466 20.59 2.84 -13.54
CA VAL A 466 20.98 3.92 -12.61
C VAL A 466 22.27 4.62 -13.00
N THR A 467 23.21 3.93 -13.66
CA THR A 467 24.50 4.51 -14.13
C THR A 467 24.43 5.09 -15.53
N TRP A 468 23.51 4.60 -16.37
CA TRP A 468 23.34 4.96 -17.78
C TRP A 468 22.70 6.33 -17.99
N GLN A 469 22.38 7.03 -16.89
CA GLN A 469 21.93 8.41 -16.92
C GLN A 469 20.69 8.60 -17.82
N ALA A 470 19.62 7.87 -17.49
CA ALA A 470 18.33 7.97 -18.16
C ALA A 470 17.95 9.45 -18.43
N PRO A 471 17.34 9.75 -19.59
CA PRO A 471 16.99 11.12 -19.94
C PRO A 471 16.10 11.70 -18.85
N VAL A 472 16.46 12.88 -18.34
CA VAL A 472 15.63 13.61 -17.38
C VAL A 472 14.58 14.39 -18.18
N PRO A 473 13.29 14.03 -18.12
CA PRO A 473 12.26 14.64 -18.94
C PRO A 473 11.79 15.96 -18.32
N ILE A 474 12.68 16.76 -17.74
CA ILE A 474 12.33 17.96 -16.97
C ILE A 474 13.14 19.13 -17.48
N ARG A 475 12.45 20.19 -17.87
CA ARG A 475 13.07 21.50 -18.10
C ARG A 475 13.15 22.21 -16.76
N ALA A 476 14.36 22.56 -16.33
CA ALA A 476 14.59 23.21 -15.05
C ALA A 476 13.85 24.55 -14.96
N LYS A 477 13.40 24.90 -13.75
CA LYS A 477 12.80 26.22 -13.44
C LYS A 477 13.84 27.35 -13.56
N GLU A 478 15.09 27.07 -13.24
CA GLU A 478 16.23 28.00 -13.34
C GLU A 478 17.33 27.40 -14.23
N ALA A 479 17.95 28.21 -15.09
CA ALA A 479 19.03 27.75 -15.96
C ALA A 479 20.26 27.31 -15.14
N GLY A 480 20.90 26.20 -15.53
CA GLY A 480 22.10 25.68 -14.86
C GLY A 480 21.81 24.82 -13.63
N ARG A 481 20.53 24.54 -13.34
CA ARG A 481 20.11 23.57 -12.31
C ARG A 481 19.98 22.14 -12.86
N GLU A 482 20.06 21.94 -14.18
CA GLU A 482 19.95 20.61 -14.76
C GLU A 482 21.04 19.68 -14.23
N ARG A 483 20.60 18.56 -13.64
CA ARG A 483 21.47 17.49 -13.17
C ARG A 483 20.82 16.14 -13.43
N ARG A 484 21.64 15.11 -13.65
CA ARG A 484 21.13 13.77 -13.91
C ARG A 484 20.55 13.15 -12.63
N TYR A 485 19.82 12.06 -12.77
CA TYR A 485 19.39 11.28 -11.60
C TYR A 485 20.60 10.90 -10.75
N PHE A 486 20.46 11.06 -9.43
CA PHE A 486 21.49 10.69 -8.48
C PHE A 486 20.97 9.56 -7.60
N PHE A 487 21.81 8.57 -7.41
CA PHE A 487 21.52 7.33 -6.71
C PHE A 487 22.70 7.04 -5.79
N PRO A 488 22.67 7.53 -4.53
CA PRO A 488 23.70 7.24 -3.55
C PRO A 488 23.99 5.74 -3.45
N GLY A 489 25.26 5.36 -3.38
CA GLY A 489 25.67 3.94 -3.40
C GLY A 489 25.12 3.12 -2.22
N ASP A 490 24.82 3.77 -1.10
CA ASP A 490 24.20 3.21 0.09
C ASP A 490 22.69 2.93 -0.07
N GLN A 491 22.01 3.57 -1.03
CA GLN A 491 20.62 3.23 -1.38
C GLN A 491 20.52 1.86 -2.05
N PHE A 492 21.58 1.43 -2.74
CA PHE A 492 21.61 0.20 -3.51
C PHE A 492 22.76 -0.69 -3.03
N PRO A 493 22.64 -1.32 -1.84
CA PRO A 493 23.75 -2.02 -1.19
C PRO A 493 24.35 -3.16 -2.05
N PHE A 494 23.63 -3.66 -3.05
CA PHE A 494 24.07 -4.68 -3.99
C PHE A 494 24.88 -4.14 -5.19
N LEU A 495 24.93 -2.83 -5.43
CA LEU A 495 25.79 -2.25 -6.47
C LEU A 495 27.27 -2.46 -6.17
N HIS A 496 27.64 -2.61 -4.90
CA HIS A 496 29.02 -2.70 -4.41
C HIS A 496 29.51 -4.13 -4.10
N SER A 497 28.78 -5.18 -4.49
CA SER A 497 29.09 -6.59 -4.19
C SER A 497 30.37 -7.17 -4.83
N HIS A 498 31.31 -6.34 -5.29
CA HIS A 498 32.68 -6.75 -5.58
C HIS A 498 33.64 -6.53 -4.39
N ARG A 499 33.14 -6.08 -3.23
CA ARG A 499 33.92 -5.94 -1.98
C ARG A 499 33.13 -6.35 -0.73
N LEU A 500 32.69 -7.60 -0.67
CA LEU A 500 32.38 -8.28 0.60
C LEU A 500 32.86 -9.73 0.52
#